data_AF-A0A1S9MI55-F1
#
_entry.id   AF-A0A1S9MI55-F1
#
_cell.length_a   1.000
_cell.length_b   1.000
_cell.length_c   1.000
_cell.angle_alpha   90.00
_cell.angle_beta   90.00
_cell.angle_gamma   90.00
#
_symmetry.space_group_name_H-M   'P 1'
#
loop_
_entity.id
_entity.type
_entity.pdbx_description
1 polymer ?
#
loop_
_entity_poly.entity_id
_entity_poly.type
_entity_poly.pdbx_seq_one_letter_code
_entity_poly.pdbx_strand_id
1 'polypeptide(L)' 'MQTDPEPEAEATVHTVTVEASSTHPEDWGRATARALSQLIQEIIATTGTDPCRDPEGLDVSLHIKAVPEGEAITVTWRG' A
#
# COMPACT_ATOMS: atom_id res chain seq x y z
N MET A 1 9.67 37.50 17.77
CA MET A 1 10.18 36.14 17.51
C MET A 1 9.01 35.38 16.90
N GLN A 2 8.95 35.30 15.56
CA GLN A 2 7.98 34.45 14.88
C GLN A 2 8.54 33.03 14.90
N THR A 3 7.84 32.12 15.57
CA THR A 3 8.03 30.69 15.41
C THR A 3 7.47 30.30 14.05
N ASP A 4 8.37 29.92 13.15
CA ASP A 4 8.08 29.27 11.88
C ASP A 4 7.30 27.97 12.19
N PRO A 5 6.21 27.64 11.49
CA PRO A 5 5.57 26.35 11.64
C PRO A 5 6.53 25.27 11.10
N GLU A 6 6.92 24.36 11.98
CA GLU A 6 7.62 23.12 11.65
C GLU A 6 6.96 22.46 10.43
N PRO A 7 7.70 22.03 9.39
CA PRO A 7 7.07 21.38 8.25
C PRO A 7 6.39 20.11 8.76
N GLU A 8 5.06 20.08 8.72
CA GLU A 8 4.29 18.85 8.85
C GLU A 8 4.94 17.85 7.91
N ALA A 9 5.54 16.79 8.45
CA ALA A 9 6.14 15.73 7.65
C ALA A 9 5.06 15.30 6.64
N GLU A 10 5.31 15.56 5.35
CA GLU A 10 4.38 15.15 4.29
C GLU A 10 4.18 13.66 4.45
N ALA A 11 2.97 13.27 4.86
CA ALA A 11 2.63 11.86 4.99
C ALA A 11 2.93 11.19 3.65
N THR A 12 3.88 10.28 3.64
CA THR A 12 4.31 9.63 2.41
C THR A 12 3.25 8.59 2.07
N VAL A 13 2.60 8.75 0.92
CA VAL A 13 1.53 7.84 0.48
C VAL A 13 2.03 6.99 -0.67
N HIS A 14 2.12 5.67 -0.44
CA HIS A 14 2.42 4.68 -1.48
C HIS A 14 1.16 3.91 -1.84
N THR A 15 0.91 3.70 -3.13
CA THR A 15 -0.29 2.97 -3.59
C THR A 15 0.06 2.01 -4.71
N VAL A 16 -0.29 0.73 -4.51
CA VAL A 16 -0.12 -0.33 -5.51
C VAL A 16 -1.49 -0.89 -5.88
N THR A 17 -1.73 -1.10 -7.17
CA THR A 17 -2.92 -1.80 -7.66
C THR A 17 -2.52 -3.02 -8.46
N VAL A 18 -3.11 -4.16 -8.12
CA VAL A 18 -2.94 -5.43 -8.83
C VAL A 18 -4.31 -5.92 -9.28
N GLU A 19 -4.39 -6.35 -10.53
CA GLU A 19 -5.60 -6.97 -11.09
C GLU A 19 -5.54 -8.50 -10.93
N ALA A 20 -6.64 -9.09 -10.46
CA ALA A 20 -6.86 -10.53 -10.47
C ALA A 20 -7.63 -10.91 -11.74
N SER A 21 -7.13 -11.92 -12.46
CA SER A 21 -7.69 -12.40 -13.73
C SER A 21 -8.98 -13.23 -13.58
N SER A 22 -9.48 -13.36 -12.34
CA SER A 22 -10.49 -14.34 -11.94
C SER A 22 -11.22 -13.86 -10.69
N THR A 23 -12.50 -14.22 -10.59
CA THR A 23 -13.37 -13.94 -9.43
C THR A 23 -13.32 -15.07 -8.37
N HIS A 24 -12.34 -15.98 -8.47
CA HIS A 24 -12.18 -17.05 -7.50
C HIS A 24 -11.48 -16.54 -6.24
N PRO A 25 -11.99 -16.83 -5.02
CA PRO A 25 -11.43 -16.29 -3.78
C PRO A 25 -9.93 -16.57 -3.56
N GLU A 26 -9.45 -17.72 -4.04
CA GLU A 26 -8.02 -18.09 -4.01
C GLU A 26 -7.13 -17.20 -4.88
N ASP A 27 -7.64 -16.73 -6.01
CA ASP A 27 -6.93 -15.80 -6.90
C ASP A 27 -6.85 -14.41 -6.28
N TRP A 28 -7.85 -14.02 -5.46
CA TRP A 28 -7.85 -12.76 -4.72
C TRP A 28 -6.82 -12.75 -3.61
N GLY A 29 -6.71 -13.86 -2.87
CA GLY A 29 -5.67 -14.04 -1.86
C GLY A 29 -4.28 -13.92 -2.49
N ARG A 30 -4.09 -14.51 -3.67
CA ARG A 30 -2.84 -14.43 -4.44
C ARG A 30 -2.56 -13.01 -4.96
N ALA A 31 -3.56 -12.32 -5.48
CA ALA A 31 -3.42 -10.95 -5.97
C ALA A 31 -3.16 -9.95 -4.82
N THR A 32 -3.82 -10.13 -3.67
CA THR A 32 -3.57 -9.34 -2.45
C THR A 32 -2.14 -9.54 -1.94
N ALA A 33 -1.68 -10.80 -1.86
CA ALA A 33 -0.31 -11.11 -1.43
C ALA A 33 0.73 -10.50 -2.37
N ARG A 34 0.46 -10.48 -3.68
CA ARG A 34 1.31 -9.77 -4.67
C ARG A 34 1.29 -8.26 -4.46
N ALA A 35 0.13 -7.65 -4.28
CA ALA A 35 0.01 -6.20 -4.07
C ALA A 35 0.76 -5.76 -2.80
N LEU A 36 0.62 -6.51 -1.70
CA LEU A 36 1.35 -6.26 -0.45
C LEU A 36 2.85 -6.42 -0.63
N SER A 37 3.30 -7.47 -1.31
CA SER A 37 4.73 -7.70 -1.56
C SER A 37 5.35 -6.58 -2.39
N GLN A 38 4.64 -6.10 -3.42
CA GLN A 38 5.10 -4.98 -4.25
C GLN A 38 5.15 -3.67 -3.46
N LEU A 39 4.12 -3.40 -2.65
CA LEU A 39 4.07 -2.20 -1.81
C LEU A 39 5.22 -2.15 -0.80
N ILE A 40 5.51 -3.28 -0.13
CA ILE A 40 6.64 -3.39 0.80
C ILE A 40 7.98 -3.15 0.06
N GLN A 41 8.15 -3.72 -1.13
CA GLN A 41 9.37 -3.52 -1.92
C GLN A 41 9.52 -2.04 -2.36
N GLU A 42 8.43 -1.38 -2.73
CA GLU A 42 8.44 0.04 -3.10
C GLU A 42 8.81 0.92 -1.90
N ILE A 43 8.21 0.68 -0.73
CA ILE A 43 8.53 1.40 0.50
C ILE A 43 10.00 1.22 0.88
N ILE A 44 10.53 -0.01 0.83
CA ILE A 44 11.95 -0.27 1.12
C ILE A 44 12.84 0.45 0.10
N ALA A 45 12.48 0.45 -1.18
CA ALA A 45 13.26 1.11 -2.22
C ALA A 45 13.26 2.64 -2.06
N THR A 46 12.16 3.23 -1.60
CA THR A 46 12.04 4.69 -1.43
C THR A 46 12.61 5.19 -0.10
N THR A 47 12.36 4.47 0.99
CA THR A 47 12.66 4.94 2.35
C THR A 47 13.87 4.26 2.98
N GLY A 48 14.34 3.15 2.41
CA GLY A 48 15.36 2.27 3.01
C GLY A 48 14.89 1.51 4.25
N THR A 49 13.63 1.67 4.66
CA THR A 49 13.06 1.10 5.87
C THR A 49 12.13 -0.06 5.53
N ASP A 50 12.24 -1.15 6.28
CA ASP A 50 11.34 -2.29 6.16
C ASP A 50 10.09 -2.07 7.03
N PRO A 51 8.92 -1.81 6.44
CA PRO A 51 7.69 -1.58 7.20
C PRO A 51 7.25 -2.83 8.00
N CYS A 52 7.77 -4.02 7.68
CA CYS A 52 7.49 -5.22 8.47
C CYS A 52 8.32 -5.29 9.76
N ARG A 53 9.45 -4.58 9.83
CA ARG A 53 10.35 -4.55 10.99
C ARG A 53 10.06 -3.40 11.94
N ASP A 54 9.58 -2.29 11.40
CA ASP A 54 9.17 -1.12 12.18
C ASP A 54 7.72 -0.76 11.83
N PRO A 55 6.74 -1.33 12.56
CA PRO A 55 5.33 -1.14 12.23
C PRO A 55 4.74 0.18 12.76
N GLU A 56 5.51 1.01 13.47
CA GLU A 56 4.98 2.25 14.03
C GLU A 56 4.58 3.22 12.91
N GLY A 57 3.33 3.68 12.94
CA GLY A 57 2.78 4.59 11.92
C GLY A 57 2.15 3.93 10.70
N LEU A 58 2.06 2.59 10.62
CA LEU A 58 1.45 1.91 9.48
C LEU A 58 -0.09 2.02 9.45
N ASP A 59 -0.63 2.91 8.63
CA ASP A 59 -2.01 2.87 8.15
C ASP A 59 -2.06 2.19 6.77
N VAL A 60 -2.51 0.92 6.74
CA VAL A 60 -2.72 0.16 5.50
C VAL A 60 -4.20 0.10 5.18
N SER A 61 -4.58 0.72 4.08
CA SER A 61 -5.93 0.64 3.52
C SER A 61 -5.96 -0.36 2.36
N LEU A 62 -6.80 -1.39 2.48
CA LEU A 62 -7.06 -2.37 1.41
C LEU A 62 -8.43 -2.09 0.80
N HIS A 63 -8.48 -1.88 -0.51
CA HIS A 63 -9.72 -1.74 -1.27
C HIS A 63 -9.77 -2.79 -2.39
N ILE A 64 -10.82 -3.61 -2.37
CA ILE A 64 -11.09 -4.61 -3.40
C ILE A 64 -12.32 -4.16 -4.17
N LYS A 65 -12.20 -4.03 -5.50
CA LYS A 65 -13.28 -3.62 -6.39
C LYS A 65 -13.47 -4.63 -7.51
N ALA A 66 -14.69 -5.13 -7.69
CA ALA A 66 -15.04 -5.93 -8.85
C ALA A 66 -14.99 -5.10 -10.15
N VAL A 67 -14.38 -5.66 -11.19
CA VAL A 67 -14.27 -5.08 -12.55
C VAL A 67 -14.76 -6.11 -13.59
N PRO A 68 -15.07 -5.72 -14.85
CA PRO A 68 -15.66 -6.64 -15.82
C PRO A 68 -14.83 -7.89 -16.14
N GLU A 69 -13.50 -7.82 -15.98
CA GLU A 69 -12.56 -8.91 -16.29
C GLU A 69 -12.04 -9.66 -15.04
N GLY A 70 -12.56 -9.34 -13.85
CA GLY A 70 -12.05 -9.87 -12.59
C GLY A 70 -12.17 -8.85 -11.46
N GLU A 71 -11.09 -8.58 -10.74
CA GLU A 71 -11.07 -7.61 -9.64
C GLU A 71 -9.80 -6.77 -9.61
N ALA A 72 -9.94 -5.51 -9.19
CA ALA A 72 -8.84 -4.61 -8.91
C ALA A 72 -8.63 -4.54 -7.39
N ILE A 73 -7.43 -4.89 -6.93
CA ILE A 73 -7.01 -4.81 -5.53
C ILE A 73 -6.05 -3.65 -5.40
N THR A 74 -6.47 -2.61 -4.69
CA THR A 74 -5.67 -1.43 -4.39
C THR A 74 -5.25 -1.47 -2.92
N VAL A 75 -3.95 -1.36 -2.68
CA VAL A 75 -3.38 -1.24 -1.34
C VAL A 75 -2.71 0.12 -1.24
N THR A 76 -3.09 0.87 -0.22
CA THR A 76 -2.51 2.18 0.09
C THR A 76 -1.83 2.13 1.44
N TRP A 77 -0.61 2.65 1.51
CA TRP A 77 0.14 2.89 2.72
C TRP A 77 0.24 4.39 2.97
N ARG A 78 0.01 4.81 4.21
CA ARG A 78 0.28 6.17 4.68
C ARG A 78 1.22 6.07 5.88
N GLY A 79 2.35 6.77 5.83
CA GLY A 79 3.29 6.92 6.93
C GLY A 79 3.78 8.35 7.06
#